data_AF-A0A2W6V375-F1
#
_entry.id   AF-A0A2W6V375-F1
#
_cell.length_a   1.000
_cell.length_b   1.000
_cell.length_c   1.000
_cell.angle_alpha   90.00
_cell.angle_beta   90.00
_cell.angle_gamma   90.00
#
_symmetry.space_group_name_H-M   'P 1'
#
loop_
_entity.id
_entity.type
_entity.pdbx_description
1 polymer ?
#
loop_
_entity_poly.entity_id
_entity_poly.type
_entity_poly.pdbx_seq_one_letter_code
_entity_poly.pdbx_strand_id
1 'polypeptide(L)'
;SLKPGSLIGVGSMCRRDVHGPEGVIAVIDHLDQILPRGVRLHAFGVKGSALPYLLPFEHRVASIDSQAYGISARQAARQARVSKSDRFVADHMARWVGAQHERLASHPLRLPHHRPAEPDPVPTAPWETAIAQARAEIRELIESGDLDHDEITAPWIEQWAADIYRERLAG
;
A
#
# COMPACT_ATOMS: atom_id res chain seq x y z
N SER A 1 16.16 4.99 -10.93
CA SER A 1 16.47 3.59 -10.54
C SER A 1 16.71 3.52 -9.03
N LEU A 2 15.98 2.64 -8.33
CA LEU A 2 16.10 2.44 -6.88
C LEU A 2 17.44 1.77 -6.55
N LYS A 3 18.20 2.33 -5.60
CA LYS A 3 19.53 1.83 -5.24
C LYS A 3 19.43 0.84 -4.08
N PRO A 4 20.28 -0.20 -4.01
CA PRO A 4 20.44 -1.00 -2.80
C PRO A 4 20.70 -0.10 -1.58
N GLY A 5 20.01 -0.36 -0.47
CA GLY A 5 20.05 0.47 0.74
C GLY A 5 19.00 1.57 0.80
N SER A 6 18.22 1.80 -0.26
CA SER A 6 17.07 2.73 -0.22
C SER A 6 15.99 2.24 0.74
N LEU A 7 15.46 3.16 1.56
CA LEU A 7 14.22 2.99 2.30
C LEU A 7 13.08 3.65 1.51
N ILE A 8 12.02 2.89 1.22
CA ILE A 8 10.88 3.36 0.45
C ILE A 8 9.62 3.29 1.30
N GLY A 9 8.80 4.33 1.21
CA GLY A 9 7.47 4.35 1.82
C GLY A 9 6.44 3.60 0.98
N VAL A 10 5.63 2.76 1.62
CA VAL A 10 4.53 2.03 0.96
C VAL A 10 3.20 2.42 1.59
N GLY A 11 2.37 3.10 0.79
CA GLY A 11 1.05 3.60 1.20
C GLY A 11 -0.09 2.59 0.98
N SER A 12 -1.32 3.07 1.16
CA SER A 12 -2.56 2.32 0.88
C SER A 12 -2.73 0.99 1.65
N MET A 13 -2.08 0.83 2.81
CA MET A 13 -2.19 -0.37 3.64
C MET A 13 -3.34 -0.30 4.66
N CYS A 14 -3.70 0.89 5.12
CA CYS A 14 -4.61 1.06 6.27
C CYS A 14 -6.00 0.44 6.08
N ARG A 15 -6.50 0.40 4.84
CA ARG A 15 -7.81 -0.17 4.47
C ARG A 15 -7.74 -1.64 4.06
N ARG A 16 -6.54 -2.20 3.88
CA ARG A 16 -6.39 -3.60 3.49
C ARG A 16 -6.59 -4.52 4.69
N ASP A 17 -7.14 -5.70 4.41
CA ASP A 17 -7.11 -6.83 5.33
C ASP A 17 -5.69 -7.38 5.44
N VAL A 18 -5.40 -8.14 6.49
CA VAL A 18 -4.09 -8.81 6.61
C VAL A 18 -3.96 -9.89 5.52
N HIS A 19 -5.05 -10.60 5.27
CA HIS A 19 -5.12 -11.73 4.34
C HIS A 19 -5.78 -11.35 3.01
N GLY A 20 -5.83 -12.32 2.09
CA GLY A 20 -6.47 -12.17 0.78
C GLY A 20 -5.48 -11.84 -0.33
N PRO A 21 -5.94 -11.85 -1.60
CA PRO A 21 -5.10 -11.54 -2.75
C PRO A 21 -4.61 -10.09 -2.75
N GLU A 22 -5.43 -9.19 -2.18
CA GLU A 22 -5.12 -7.76 -2.04
C GLU A 22 -4.79 -7.38 -0.59
N GLY A 23 -4.46 -8.37 0.25
CA GLY A 23 -4.12 -8.16 1.65
C GLY A 23 -2.75 -7.48 1.82
N VAL A 24 -2.50 -6.94 3.01
CA VAL A 24 -1.20 -6.35 3.38
C VAL A 24 -0.05 -7.32 3.07
N ILE A 25 -0.21 -8.60 3.43
CA ILE A 25 0.85 -9.60 3.22
C ILE A 25 1.08 -9.90 1.74
N ALA A 26 0.03 -9.89 0.91
CA ALA A 26 0.17 -10.10 -0.53
C ALA A 26 0.98 -8.98 -1.19
N VAL A 27 0.72 -7.73 -0.80
CA VAL A 27 1.47 -6.59 -1.31
C VAL A 27 2.94 -6.67 -0.88
N ILE A 28 3.22 -6.97 0.39
CA ILE A 28 4.61 -7.10 0.87
C ILE A 28 5.34 -8.26 0.21
N ASP A 29 4.68 -9.41 0.05
CA ASP A 29 5.25 -10.59 -0.63
C ASP A 29 5.60 -10.28 -2.08
N HIS A 30 4.70 -9.61 -2.81
CA HIS A 30 4.97 -9.17 -4.18
C HIS A 30 6.15 -8.19 -4.25
N LEU A 31 6.18 -7.17 -3.38
CA LEU A 31 7.29 -6.22 -3.30
C LEU A 31 8.61 -6.90 -2.94
N ASP A 32 8.60 -7.93 -2.09
CA ASP A 32 9.80 -8.68 -1.74
C ASP A 32 10.39 -9.42 -2.94
N GLN A 33 9.53 -9.94 -3.82
CA GLN A 33 9.91 -10.65 -5.04
C GLN A 33 10.49 -9.72 -6.12
N ILE A 34 9.92 -8.53 -6.31
CA ILE A 34 10.30 -7.63 -7.42
C ILE A 34 11.39 -6.62 -7.06
N LEU A 35 11.52 -6.23 -5.79
CA LEU A 35 12.46 -5.19 -5.40
C LEU A 35 13.88 -5.74 -5.24
N PRO A 36 14.91 -4.99 -5.69
CA PRO A 36 16.31 -5.38 -5.50
C PRO A 36 16.63 -5.70 -4.04
N ARG A 37 17.55 -6.65 -3.82
CA ARG A 37 18.05 -6.95 -2.48
C ARG A 37 18.62 -5.69 -1.83
N GLY A 38 18.33 -5.51 -0.54
CA GLY A 38 18.79 -4.36 0.24
C GLY A 38 17.88 -3.13 0.18
N VAL A 39 16.87 -3.09 -0.70
CA VAL A 39 15.80 -2.09 -0.60
C VAL A 39 14.90 -2.47 0.59
N ARG A 40 14.61 -1.52 1.49
CA ARG A 40 13.73 -1.74 2.64
C ARG A 40 12.49 -0.87 2.58
N LEU A 41 11.47 -1.27 3.32
CA LEU A 41 10.13 -0.68 3.29
C LEU A 41 9.75 -0.07 4.64
N HIS A 42 9.15 1.11 4.59
CA HIS A 42 8.31 1.64 5.66
C HIS A 42 6.84 1.49 5.23
N ALA A 43 6.04 0.70 5.94
CA ALA A 43 4.65 0.47 5.57
C ALA A 43 3.70 1.33 6.40
N PHE A 44 3.04 2.30 5.74
CA PHE A 44 2.19 3.30 6.39
C PHE A 44 0.81 2.72 6.74
N GLY A 45 0.38 2.89 7.98
CA GLY A 45 -0.96 2.56 8.44
C GLY A 45 -1.22 1.05 8.61
N VAL A 46 -0.19 0.23 8.71
CA VAL A 46 -0.34 -1.21 8.94
C VAL A 46 -0.88 -1.48 10.35
N LYS A 47 -1.91 -2.32 10.43
CA LYS A 47 -2.50 -2.72 11.72
C LYS A 47 -1.57 -3.70 12.43
N GLY A 48 -1.49 -3.57 13.75
CA GLY A 48 -0.65 -4.44 14.59
C GLY A 48 -0.92 -5.95 14.45
N SER A 49 -2.13 -6.35 14.08
CA SER A 49 -2.48 -7.76 13.81
C SER A 49 -1.71 -8.37 12.63
N ALA A 50 -1.13 -7.54 11.74
CA ALA A 50 -0.28 -8.02 10.65
C ALA A 50 1.15 -8.37 11.11
N LEU A 51 1.61 -7.88 12.27
CA LEU A 51 3.00 -8.00 12.71
C LEU A 51 3.53 -9.45 12.68
N PRO A 52 2.85 -10.46 13.24
CA PRO A 52 3.35 -11.84 13.20
C PRO A 52 3.58 -12.37 11.78
N TYR A 53 2.81 -11.88 10.80
CA TYR A 53 2.93 -12.25 9.39
C TYR A 53 3.97 -11.43 8.62
N LEU A 54 4.41 -10.30 9.19
CA LEU A 54 5.49 -9.48 8.64
C LEU A 54 6.87 -9.90 9.15
N LEU A 55 6.94 -10.64 10.27
CA LEU A 55 8.21 -11.16 10.80
C LEU A 55 9.03 -11.95 9.76
N PRO A 56 8.45 -12.81 8.90
CA PRO A 56 9.20 -13.48 7.82
C PRO A 56 9.84 -12.53 6.81
N PHE A 57 9.45 -11.25 6.79
CA PHE A 57 9.93 -10.22 5.87
C PHE A 57 10.82 -9.17 6.57
N GLU A 58 11.45 -9.49 7.71
CA GLU A 58 12.31 -8.55 8.46
C GLU A 58 13.45 -7.94 7.62
N HIS A 59 13.94 -8.68 6.62
CA HIS A 59 14.95 -8.21 5.68
C HIS A 59 14.41 -7.11 4.77
N ARG A 60 13.09 -7.11 4.52
CA ARG A 60 12.40 -6.20 3.59
C ARG A 60 11.67 -5.08 4.32
N VAL A 61 10.99 -5.35 5.43
CA VAL A 61 10.21 -4.37 6.18
C VAL A 61 11.07 -3.81 7.31
N ALA A 62 11.46 -2.54 7.19
CA ALA A 62 12.25 -1.84 8.21
C ALA A 62 11.39 -1.28 9.35
N SER A 63 10.21 -0.78 9.03
CA SER A 63 9.31 -0.17 10.02
C SER A 63 7.87 -0.11 9.51
N ILE A 64 6.95 0.08 10.44
CA ILE A 64 5.54 0.34 10.17
C ILE A 64 5.06 1.49 11.05
N ASP A 65 3.93 2.10 10.70
CA ASP A 65 3.20 2.98 11.60
C ASP A 65 1.71 2.65 11.67
N SER A 66 1.04 3.18 12.70
CA SER A 66 -0.40 3.10 12.85
C SER A 66 -0.94 4.14 13.83
N GLN A 67 -2.08 4.74 13.49
CA GLN A 67 -2.88 5.57 14.40
C GLN A 67 -4.00 4.78 15.10
N ALA A 68 -3.92 3.44 15.14
CA ALA A 68 -4.92 2.59 15.78
C ALA A 68 -5.15 2.96 17.26
N TYR A 69 -4.10 3.36 17.98
CA TYR A 69 -4.22 3.82 19.37
C TYR A 69 -5.04 5.11 19.48
N GLY A 70 -4.91 6.04 18.53
CA GLY A 70 -5.66 7.29 18.49
C GLY A 70 -7.15 7.08 18.21
N ILE A 71 -7.47 6.13 17.33
CA ILE A 71 -8.85 5.69 17.07
C ILE A 71 -9.45 5.02 18.31
N SER A 72 -8.70 4.10 18.95
CA SER A 72 -9.11 3.46 20.20
C SER A 72 -9.37 4.50 21.30
N ALA A 73 -8.47 5.47 21.48
CA ALA A 73 -8.64 6.54 22.46
C ALA A 73 -9.90 7.38 22.18
N ARG A 74 -10.18 7.70 20.91
CA ARG A 74 -11.40 8.42 20.51
C ARG A 74 -12.66 7.62 20.86
N GLN A 75 -12.68 6.33 20.55
CA GLN A 75 -13.82 5.46 20.83
C GLN A 75 -14.06 5.31 22.33
N ALA A 76 -13.00 5.08 23.11
CA ALA A 76 -13.06 4.93 24.55
C ALA A 76 -13.53 6.21 25.24
N ALA A 77 -12.98 7.37 24.86
CA ALA A 77 -13.41 8.67 25.39
C ALA A 77 -14.89 8.95 25.12
N ARG A 78 -15.37 8.63 23.89
CA ARG A 78 -16.78 8.75 23.53
C ARG A 78 -17.67 7.84 24.37
N GLN A 79 -17.28 6.58 24.56
CA GLN A 79 -18.03 5.61 25.35
C GLN A 79 -18.11 6.02 26.83
N ALA A 80 -17.00 6.52 27.38
CA ALA A 80 -16.91 7.01 28.75
C ALA A 80 -17.50 8.43 28.94
N ARG A 81 -17.89 9.11 27.85
CA ARG A 81 -18.38 10.50 27.83
C ARG A 81 -17.41 11.49 28.50
N VAL A 82 -16.11 11.31 28.25
CA VAL A 82 -15.05 12.19 28.75
C VAL A 82 -14.31 12.86 27.60
N SER A 83 -13.63 13.97 27.88
CA SER A 83 -12.75 14.62 26.91
C SER A 83 -11.52 13.76 26.60
N LYS A 84 -11.14 13.69 25.32
CA LYS A 84 -9.94 12.98 24.86
C LYS A 84 -8.69 13.84 25.06
N SER A 85 -8.24 13.99 26.30
CA SER A 85 -7.02 14.74 26.63
C SER A 85 -5.75 14.05 26.12
N ASP A 86 -4.64 14.81 26.05
CA ASP A 86 -3.35 14.27 25.62
C ASP A 86 -2.86 13.14 26.53
N ARG A 87 -3.03 13.29 27.85
CA ARG A 87 -2.74 12.21 28.81
C ARG A 87 -3.53 10.94 28.50
N PHE A 88 -4.82 11.08 28.20
CA PHE A 88 -5.67 9.94 27.84
C PHE A 88 -5.18 9.24 26.56
N VAL A 89 -4.78 10.01 25.54
CA VAL A 89 -4.21 9.45 24.30
C VAL A 89 -2.86 8.77 24.57
N ALA A 90 -2.00 9.37 25.40
CA ALA A 90 -0.71 8.79 25.77
C ALA A 90 -0.85 7.43 26.47
N ASP A 91 -1.82 7.28 27.37
CA ASP A 91 -2.10 6.01 28.05
C ASP A 91 -2.57 4.92 27.07
N HIS A 92 -3.35 5.29 26.05
CA HIS A 92 -3.73 4.38 24.97
C HIS A 92 -2.54 4.01 24.08
N MET A 93 -1.67 4.98 23.76
CA MET A 93 -0.47 4.76 22.97
C MET A 93 0.50 3.82 23.68
N ALA A 94 0.78 4.03 24.96
CA ALA A 94 1.69 3.18 25.75
C ALA A 94 1.21 1.71 25.80
N ARG A 95 -0.08 1.49 26.08
CA ARG A 95 -0.68 0.15 26.04
C ARG A 95 -0.62 -0.47 24.65
N TRP A 96 -0.89 0.32 23.61
CA TRP A 96 -0.81 -0.16 22.24
C TRP A 96 0.62 -0.56 21.85
N VAL A 97 1.64 0.23 22.21
CA VAL A 97 3.06 -0.09 21.97
C VAL A 97 3.45 -1.39 22.69
N GLY A 98 3.05 -1.57 23.96
CA GLY A 98 3.27 -2.82 24.70
C GLY A 98 2.72 -4.04 23.95
N ALA A 99 1.47 -3.96 23.49
CA ALA A 99 0.86 -5.03 22.68
C ALA A 99 1.55 -5.26 21.33
N GLN A 100 2.25 -4.26 20.75
CA GLN A 100 3.02 -4.45 19.53
C GLN A 100 4.34 -5.18 19.81
N HIS A 101 5.01 -4.87 20.92
CA HIS A 101 6.19 -5.61 21.36
C HIS A 101 5.88 -7.08 21.63
N GLU A 102 4.75 -7.38 22.27
CA GLU A 102 4.31 -8.77 22.47
C GLU A 102 4.12 -9.52 21.14
N ARG A 103 3.55 -8.85 20.12
CA ARG A 103 3.39 -9.43 18.78
C ARG A 103 4.71 -9.60 18.06
N LEU A 104 5.65 -8.68 18.22
CA LEU A 104 7.01 -8.82 17.67
C LEU A 104 7.78 -9.97 18.32
N ALA A 105 7.51 -10.26 19.59
CA ALA A 105 8.08 -11.39 20.31
C ALA A 105 7.36 -12.73 20.03
N SER A 106 6.26 -12.70 19.29
CA SER A 106 5.50 -13.92 18.95
C SER A 106 6.16 -14.72 17.82
N HIS A 107 5.71 -15.97 17.64
CA HIS A 107 6.22 -16.80 16.55
C HIS A 107 5.80 -16.24 15.18
N PRO A 108 6.73 -16.19 14.20
CA PRO A 108 6.39 -15.81 12.84
C PRO A 108 5.30 -16.70 12.26
N LEU A 109 4.26 -16.08 11.70
CA LEU A 109 3.19 -16.76 10.99
C LEU A 109 3.41 -16.61 9.49
N ARG A 110 3.14 -17.66 8.72
CA ARG A 110 3.24 -17.63 7.25
C ARG A 110 1.86 -17.83 6.64
N LEU A 111 1.59 -17.06 5.60
CA LEU A 111 0.52 -17.35 4.66
C LEU A 111 1.12 -18.14 3.49
N PRO A 112 0.29 -18.89 2.74
CA PRO A 112 0.72 -19.44 1.46
C PRO A 112 1.36 -18.35 0.62
N HIS A 113 2.55 -18.60 0.10
CA HIS A 113 3.25 -17.66 -0.75
C HIS A 113 2.38 -17.34 -1.97
N HIS A 114 2.18 -16.06 -2.26
CA HIS A 114 1.42 -15.70 -3.45
C HIS A 114 2.32 -15.90 -4.65
N ARG A 115 1.86 -16.74 -5.59
CA ARG A 115 2.52 -16.87 -6.88
C ARG A 115 2.61 -15.46 -7.49
N PRO A 116 3.77 -15.09 -8.09
CA PRO A 116 3.86 -13.82 -8.79
C PRO A 116 2.66 -13.68 -9.71
N ALA A 117 1.96 -12.54 -9.63
CA ALA A 117 0.88 -12.26 -10.56
C ALA A 117 1.44 -12.40 -11.98
N GLU A 118 0.77 -13.19 -12.81
CA GLU A 118 1.11 -13.21 -14.23
C GLU A 118 0.97 -11.78 -14.75
N PRO A 119 1.89 -11.30 -15.61
CA PRO A 119 1.73 -9.98 -16.21
C PRO A 119 0.36 -9.92 -16.88
N ASP A 120 -0.32 -8.78 -16.73
CA ASP A 120 -1.61 -8.58 -17.38
C ASP A 120 -1.50 -8.93 -18.88
N PRO A 121 -2.47 -9.67 -19.44
CA PRO A 121 -2.42 -10.03 -20.84
C PRO A 121 -2.33 -8.78 -21.70
N VAL A 122 -1.47 -8.82 -22.73
CA VAL A 122 -1.36 -7.72 -23.69
C VAL A 122 -2.73 -7.53 -24.34
N PRO A 123 -3.35 -6.33 -24.24
CA PRO A 123 -4.67 -6.12 -24.81
C PRO A 123 -4.64 -6.33 -26.32
N THR A 124 -5.58 -7.12 -26.83
CA THR A 124 -5.69 -7.41 -28.27
C THR A 124 -6.75 -6.55 -28.95
N ALA A 125 -7.74 -6.07 -28.19
CA ALA A 125 -8.75 -5.17 -28.73
C ALA A 125 -8.15 -3.77 -28.96
N PRO A 126 -8.42 -3.12 -30.11
CA PRO A 126 -7.94 -1.77 -30.40
C PRO A 126 -8.29 -0.72 -29.33
N TRP A 127 -9.49 -0.79 -28.76
CA TRP A 127 -9.91 0.08 -27.67
C TRP A 127 -9.13 -0.17 -26.38
N GLU A 128 -8.96 -1.43 -25.99
CA GLU A 128 -8.19 -1.78 -24.79
C GLU A 128 -6.71 -1.41 -24.95
N THR A 129 -6.17 -1.48 -26.16
CA THR A 129 -4.83 -1.00 -26.50
C THR A 129 -4.73 0.51 -26.29
N ALA A 130 -5.74 1.28 -26.71
CA ALA A 130 -5.79 2.73 -26.50
C ALA A 130 -5.89 3.09 -25.01
N ILE A 131 -6.68 2.32 -24.23
CA ILE A 131 -6.76 2.47 -22.77
C ILE A 131 -5.41 2.18 -22.11
N ALA A 132 -4.72 1.12 -22.52
CA ALA A 132 -3.40 0.78 -21.99
C ALA A 132 -2.36 1.86 -22.33
N GLN A 133 -2.41 2.40 -23.54
CA GLN A 133 -1.54 3.50 -23.97
C GLN A 133 -1.82 4.78 -23.17
N ALA A 134 -3.08 5.20 -23.02
CA ALA A 134 -3.44 6.35 -22.21
C ALA A 134 -2.91 6.23 -20.77
N ARG A 135 -3.03 5.04 -20.16
CA ARG A 135 -2.47 4.78 -18.82
C ARG A 135 -0.95 4.88 -18.78
N ALA A 136 -0.25 4.50 -19.85
CA ALA A 136 1.20 4.60 -19.93
C ALA A 136 1.66 6.06 -20.08
N GLU A 137 1.03 6.83 -20.97
CA GLU A 137 1.32 8.27 -21.16
C GLU A 137 1.05 9.06 -19.87
N ILE A 138 -0.08 8.81 -19.21
CA ILE A 138 -0.41 9.45 -17.93
C ILE A 138 0.62 9.10 -16.84
N ARG A 139 1.09 7.84 -16.79
CA ARG A 139 2.13 7.43 -15.84
C ARG A 139 3.43 8.16 -16.09
N GLU A 140 3.84 8.34 -17.35
CA GLU A 140 5.03 9.09 -17.72
C GLU A 140 4.95 10.56 -17.28
N LEU A 141 3.77 11.18 -17.40
CA LEU A 141 3.52 12.54 -16.90
C LEU A 141 3.60 12.63 -15.37
N ILE A 142 3.08 11.63 -14.65
CA ILE A 142 3.26 11.56 -13.19
C ILE A 142 4.73 11.39 -12.82
N GLU A 143 5.44 10.49 -13.51
CA GLU A 143 6.85 10.20 -13.22
C GLU A 143 7.78 11.38 -13.52
N SER A 144 7.44 12.21 -14.52
CA SER A 144 8.14 13.46 -14.84
C SER A 144 7.74 14.64 -13.95
N GLY A 145 6.61 14.53 -13.24
CA GLY A 145 6.08 15.56 -12.35
C GLY A 145 5.22 16.62 -13.06
N ASP A 146 4.85 16.38 -14.32
CA ASP A 146 3.95 17.24 -15.09
C ASP A 146 2.48 17.05 -14.67
N LEU A 147 2.18 16.00 -13.90
CA LEU A 147 0.84 15.69 -13.42
C LEU A 147 0.89 15.06 -12.01
N ASP A 148 -0.01 15.46 -11.09
CA ASP A 148 -0.07 14.86 -9.75
C ASP A 148 -0.94 13.59 -9.73
N HIS A 149 -0.59 12.62 -8.89
CA HIS A 149 -1.22 11.31 -8.80
C HIS A 149 -2.69 11.34 -8.35
N ASP A 150 -3.14 12.42 -7.73
CA ASP A 150 -4.52 12.62 -7.26
C ASP A 150 -5.40 13.41 -8.25
N GLU A 151 -4.81 13.97 -9.31
CA GLU A 151 -5.51 14.74 -10.34
C GLU A 151 -6.24 13.85 -11.36
N ILE A 152 -5.99 12.53 -11.37
CA ILE A 152 -6.51 11.60 -12.38
C ILE A 152 -7.81 10.93 -11.92
N THR A 153 -8.84 10.99 -12.77
CA THR A 153 -10.08 10.22 -12.60
C THR A 153 -10.27 9.20 -13.72
N ALA A 154 -11.02 8.13 -13.48
CA ALA A 154 -11.30 7.10 -14.50
C ALA A 154 -11.92 7.66 -15.81
N PRO A 155 -12.86 8.63 -15.76
CA PRO A 155 -13.38 9.28 -16.97
C PRO A 155 -12.31 10.01 -17.80
N TRP A 156 -11.24 10.49 -17.17
CA TRP A 156 -10.14 11.17 -17.85
C TRP A 156 -9.30 10.20 -18.69
N ILE A 157 -9.05 9.00 -18.15
CA ILE A 157 -8.33 7.94 -18.87
C ILE A 157 -9.11 7.49 -20.10
N GLU A 158 -10.43 7.35 -19.98
CA GLU A 158 -11.29 6.97 -21.10
C GLU A 158 -11.34 8.04 -22.19
N GLN A 159 -11.39 9.33 -21.80
CA GLN A 159 -11.37 10.43 -22.77
C GLN A 159 -10.06 10.47 -23.56
N TRP A 160 -8.91 10.34 -22.88
CA TRP A 160 -7.61 10.29 -23.52
C TRP A 160 -7.48 9.07 -24.45
N ALA A 161 -7.94 7.90 -23.99
CA ALA A 161 -7.98 6.71 -24.82
C ALA A 161 -8.87 6.90 -26.06
N ALA A 162 -9.99 7.62 -25.95
CA ALA A 162 -10.85 7.95 -27.09
C ALA A 162 -10.14 8.86 -28.10
N ASP A 163 -9.28 9.77 -27.66
CA ASP A 163 -8.47 10.62 -28.52
C ASP A 163 -7.44 9.77 -29.29
N ILE A 164 -6.66 8.95 -28.58
CA ILE A 164 -5.71 7.98 -29.16
C ILE A 164 -6.39 7.06 -30.16
N TYR A 165 -7.55 6.51 -29.79
CA TYR A 165 -8.29 5.58 -30.63
C TYR A 165 -8.78 6.25 -31.92
N ARG A 166 -9.28 7.49 -31.84
CA ARG A 166 -9.73 8.27 -33.01
C ARG A 166 -8.58 8.60 -33.95
N GLU A 167 -7.43 9.02 -33.42
CA GLU A 167 -6.24 9.30 -34.22
C GLU A 167 -5.77 8.06 -34.99
N ARG A 168 -5.82 6.89 -34.35
CA ARG A 168 -5.43 5.62 -34.95
C ARG A 168 -6.38 5.12 -36.05
N LEU A 169 -7.65 5.52 -36.02
CA LEU A 169 -8.62 5.24 -37.07
C LEU A 169 -8.55 6.24 -38.24
N ALA A 170 -7.97 7.42 -38.02
CA ALA A 170 -7.86 8.49 -39.00
C ALA A 170 -6.57 8.42 -39.85
N GLY A 171 -5.58 7.62 -39.42
CA GLY A 171 -4.36 7.29 -40.16
C GLY A 171 -4.44 5.96 -40.88
#